data_AF-A1RVT7-F1
#
_entry.id   AF-A1RVT7-F1
#
_cell.length_a   1.000
_cell.length_b   1.000
_cell.length_c   1.000
_cell.angle_alpha   90.00
_cell.angle_beta   90.00
_cell.angle_gamma   90.00
#
_symmetry.space_group_name_H-M   'P 1'
#
loop_
_entity.id
_entity.type
_entity.pdbx_description
1 polymer ?
#
loop_
_entity_poly.entity_id
_entity_poly.type
_entity_poly.pdbx_seq_one_letter_code
_entity_poly.pdbx_strand_id
1 'polypeptide(L)'
;MERVYVVEVFHPARLVLRGPVVLEREGVYGREHFAWLGPAAMYISRRHFALKRAGGALYILDLGSTNGTYVNGVDIRGEGLVELYRGDVVNVAGVVEFIVEEE
;
A
#
# COMPACT_ATOMS: atom_id res chain seq x y z
N MET A 1 8.98 -17.19 8.38
CA MET A 1 8.02 -16.06 8.49
C MET A 1 8.79 -14.82 8.09
N GLU A 2 8.88 -14.53 6.80
CA GLU A 2 9.72 -13.44 6.28
C GLU A 2 8.85 -12.20 6.06
N ARG A 3 9.32 -11.09 6.64
CA ARG A 3 8.61 -9.81 6.80
C ARG A 3 9.62 -8.70 6.59
N VAL A 4 9.69 -8.08 5.41
CA VAL A 4 10.27 -6.73 5.26
C VAL A 4 9.64 -6.03 4.04
N TYR A 5 8.97 -4.92 4.28
CA TYR A 5 8.79 -3.86 3.29
C TYR A 5 9.05 -2.53 4.00
N VAL A 6 9.92 -1.69 3.43
CA VAL A 6 10.24 -0.37 3.95
C VAL A 6 9.25 0.61 3.35
N VAL A 7 8.35 1.14 4.17
CA VAL A 7 7.32 2.12 3.77
C VAL A 7 7.84 3.53 4.08
N GLU A 8 8.07 4.34 3.04
CA GLU A 8 8.37 5.77 3.17
C GLU A 8 7.12 6.59 2.83
N VAL A 9 6.38 7.03 3.85
CA VAL A 9 5.20 7.87 3.66
C VAL A 9 5.64 9.29 3.26
N PHE A 10 5.02 9.89 2.24
CA PHE A 10 5.27 11.29 1.86
C PHE A 10 3.95 12.08 1.83
N HIS A 11 3.95 13.27 2.44
CA HIS A 11 2.86 14.25 2.32
C HIS A 11 3.48 15.62 1.99
N PRO A 12 2.93 16.40 1.04
CA PRO A 12 3.63 17.52 0.41
C PRO A 12 3.80 18.78 1.28
N ALA A 13 3.75 18.71 2.61
CA ALA A 13 3.90 19.91 3.45
C ALA A 13 4.59 19.78 4.81
N ARG A 14 4.74 18.62 5.46
CA ARG A 14 5.37 18.55 6.80
C ARG A 14 6.04 17.21 7.05
N LEU A 15 7.24 17.29 7.63
CA LEU A 15 8.03 16.26 8.31
C LEU A 15 7.30 14.94 8.54
N VAL A 16 7.79 13.84 7.97
CA VAL A 16 7.21 12.50 8.16
C VAL A 16 8.01 11.73 9.21
N LEU A 17 7.34 11.32 10.28
CA LEU A 17 7.85 10.38 11.27
C LEU A 17 7.78 8.95 10.69
N ARG A 18 8.93 8.28 10.71
CA ARG A 18 9.14 6.91 10.20
C ARG A 18 8.56 5.87 11.16
N GLY A 19 7.82 4.90 10.63
CA GLY A 19 7.47 3.66 11.31
C GLY A 19 7.36 2.52 10.31
N PRO A 20 7.91 1.32 10.59
CA PRO A 20 7.79 0.20 9.67
C PRO A 20 6.34 -0.29 9.64
N VAL A 21 5.69 -0.21 8.48
CA VAL A 21 4.48 -1.01 8.24
C VAL A 21 4.94 -2.34 7.69
N VAL A 22 4.78 -3.38 8.50
CA VAL A 22 5.00 -4.75 8.04
C VAL A 22 3.72 -5.22 7.39
N LEU A 23 3.69 -5.19 6.06
CA LEU A 23 2.69 -5.89 5.28
C LEU A 23 3.19 -7.32 5.06
N GLU A 24 2.35 -8.30 5.35
CA GLU A 24 2.58 -9.66 4.91
C GLU A 24 2.44 -9.71 3.37
N ARG A 25 3.20 -10.60 2.71
CA ARG A 25 3.20 -10.70 1.24
C ARG A 25 1.83 -11.11 0.67
N GLU A 26 0.92 -11.55 1.52
CA GLU A 26 -0.47 -11.87 1.19
C GLU A 26 -1.39 -11.37 2.31
N GLY A 27 -2.49 -10.71 1.97
CA GLY A 27 -3.42 -10.18 2.98
C GLY A 27 -4.33 -9.09 2.45
N VAL A 28 -5.32 -8.71 3.26
CA VAL A 28 -6.19 -7.56 3.01
C VAL A 28 -5.82 -6.44 3.95
N TYR A 29 -5.52 -5.28 3.39
CA TYR A 29 -5.02 -4.11 4.10
C TYR A 29 -6.00 -2.97 4.01
N GLY A 30 -6.01 -2.16 5.05
CA GLY A 30 -6.86 -0.99 5.15
C GLY A 30 -6.65 -0.28 6.46
N ARG A 31 -7.51 0.68 6.76
CA ARG A 31 -7.35 1.71 7.80
C ARG A 31 -6.65 1.27 9.08
N GLU A 32 -7.05 0.15 9.67
CA GLU A 32 -6.52 -0.34 10.95
C GLU A 32 -5.02 -0.65 10.91
N HIS A 33 -4.51 -1.11 9.77
CA HIS A 33 -3.09 -1.35 9.53
C HIS A 33 -2.26 -0.05 9.50
N PHE A 34 -2.94 1.08 9.26
CA PHE A 34 -2.36 2.41 9.16
C PHE A 34 -2.86 3.34 10.27
N ALA A 35 -3.42 2.80 11.37
CA ALA A 35 -4.02 3.60 12.44
C ALA A 35 -3.03 4.57 13.12
N TRP A 36 -1.73 4.28 13.04
CA TRP A 36 -0.65 5.14 13.51
C TRP A 36 -0.55 6.48 12.78
N LEU A 37 -1.18 6.63 11.60
CA LEU A 37 -1.35 7.91 10.90
C LEU A 37 -2.35 8.86 11.61
N GLY A 38 -3.00 8.41 12.69
CA GLY A 38 -3.97 9.20 13.43
C GLY A 38 -5.15 9.61 12.54
N PRO A 39 -5.55 10.90 12.54
CA PRO A 39 -6.65 11.36 11.69
C PRO A 39 -6.48 11.04 10.20
N ALA A 40 -5.25 11.04 9.67
CA ALA A 40 -5.03 10.75 8.24
C ALA A 40 -5.39 9.31 7.84
N ALA A 41 -5.44 8.37 8.78
CA ALA A 41 -5.91 7.01 8.51
C ALA A 41 -7.36 6.99 8.00
N MET A 42 -8.17 8.03 8.28
CA MET A 42 -9.56 8.11 7.83
C MET A 42 -9.71 8.14 6.31
N TYR A 43 -8.68 8.55 5.57
CA TYR A 43 -8.66 8.53 4.11
C TYR A 43 -8.50 7.12 3.55
N ILE A 44 -8.05 6.16 4.36
CA ILE A 44 -7.89 4.77 3.95
C ILE A 44 -9.19 4.03 4.30
N SER A 45 -9.86 3.46 3.30
CA SER A 45 -10.97 2.52 3.49
C SER A 45 -10.61 1.35 4.44
N ARG A 46 -11.61 0.81 5.14
CA ARG A 46 -11.42 -0.31 6.10
C ARG A 46 -10.80 -1.56 5.44
N ARG A 47 -11.26 -1.86 4.23
CA ARG A 47 -10.65 -2.82 3.29
C ARG A 47 -10.30 -2.00 2.06
N HIS A 48 -9.01 -1.78 1.83
CA HIS A 48 -8.53 -0.82 0.85
C HIS A 48 -7.90 -1.52 -0.34
N PHE A 49 -6.88 -2.35 -0.07
CA PHE A 49 -6.22 -3.15 -1.08
C PHE A 49 -5.92 -4.55 -0.53
N ALA A 50 -5.63 -5.49 -1.41
CA ALA A 50 -5.09 -6.78 -1.06
C ALA A 50 -3.73 -6.98 -1.72
N LEU A 51 -2.82 -7.65 -1.03
CA LEU A 51 -1.65 -8.27 -1.64
C LEU A 51 -1.91 -9.76 -1.83
N LYS A 52 -1.47 -10.32 -2.96
CA LYS A 52 -1.57 -11.74 -3.26
C LYS A 52 -0.27 -12.25 -3.86
N ARG A 53 0.06 -13.51 -3.57
CA ARG A 53 1.11 -14.23 -4.29
C ARG A 53 0.51 -15.31 -5.17
N ALA A 54 0.92 -15.33 -6.43
CA ALA A 54 0.53 -16.37 -7.38
C ALA A 54 1.69 -16.63 -8.33
N GLY A 55 2.08 -17.90 -8.49
CA GLY A 55 3.15 -18.28 -9.43
C GLY A 55 4.52 -17.63 -9.13
N GLY A 56 4.83 -17.31 -7.87
CA GLY A 56 6.08 -16.66 -7.49
C GLY A 56 6.06 -15.13 -7.57
N ALA A 57 5.11 -14.55 -8.30
CA ALA A 57 4.91 -13.10 -8.41
C ALA A 57 4.06 -12.53 -7.26
N LEU A 58 4.24 -11.23 -7.00
CA LEU A 58 3.45 -10.44 -6.07
C LEU A 58 2.45 -9.59 -6.84
N TYR A 59 1.22 -9.52 -6.37
CA TYR A 59 0.16 -8.72 -6.97
C TYR A 59 -0.48 -7.83 -5.93
N ILE A 60 -0.96 -6.67 -6.37
CA ILE A 60 -1.84 -5.79 -5.63
C ILE A 60 -3.22 -5.72 -6.31
N LEU A 61 -4.26 -5.55 -5.50
CA LEU A 61 -5.63 -5.38 -5.95
C LEU A 61 -6.27 -4.29 -5.10
N ASP A 62 -6.78 -3.23 -5.72
CA ASP A 62 -7.70 -2.31 -5.03
C ASP A 62 -9.06 -2.99 -4.78
N LEU A 63 -9.63 -2.82 -3.59
CA LEU A 63 -10.87 -3.49 -3.15
C LEU A 63 -12.10 -2.58 -3.23
N GLY A 64 -12.11 -1.62 -4.16
CA GLY A 64 -13.16 -0.59 -4.26
C GLY A 64 -12.94 0.53 -3.25
N SER A 65 -11.69 0.94 -3.07
CA SER A 65 -11.34 1.98 -2.11
C SER A 65 -11.91 3.35 -2.51
N THR A 66 -12.16 4.20 -1.51
CA THR A 66 -12.76 5.53 -1.75
C THR A 66 -11.76 6.49 -2.42
N ASN A 67 -10.51 6.48 -1.97
CA ASN A 67 -9.48 7.43 -2.40
C ASN A 67 -8.42 6.83 -3.33
N GLY A 68 -8.56 5.55 -3.69
CA GLY A 68 -7.72 4.87 -4.67
C GLY A 68 -6.43 4.30 -4.09
N THR A 69 -6.01 3.21 -4.70
CA THR A 69 -4.63 2.72 -4.73
C THR A 69 -4.02 3.06 -6.07
N TYR A 70 -2.78 3.54 -6.07
CA TYR A 70 -2.04 3.89 -7.28
C TYR A 70 -0.73 3.12 -7.32
N VAL A 71 -0.35 2.64 -8.51
CA VAL A 71 0.96 2.04 -8.77
C VAL A 71 1.66 2.90 -9.82
N ASN A 72 2.83 3.43 -9.49
CA ASN A 72 3.59 4.36 -10.32
C ASN A 72 2.74 5.55 -10.83
N GLY A 73 1.84 6.06 -9.97
CA GLY A 73 0.93 7.17 -10.27
C GLY A 73 -0.32 6.80 -11.06
N VAL A 74 -0.50 5.53 -11.45
CA VAL A 74 -1.68 5.04 -12.17
C VAL A 74 -2.69 4.49 -11.16
N ASP A 75 -3.93 4.98 -11.19
CA ASP A 75 -5.05 4.45 -10.39
C ASP A 75 -5.41 3.04 -10.87
N ILE A 76 -5.37 2.06 -9.96
CA ILE A 76 -5.62 0.64 -10.31
C ILE A 76 -7.04 0.16 -9.96
N ARG A 77 -7.94 1.08 -9.56
CA ARG A 77 -9.34 0.72 -9.27
C ARG A 77 -10.03 0.14 -10.51
N GLY A 78 -10.55 -1.08 -10.37
CA GLY A 78 -11.27 -1.77 -11.44
C GLY A 78 -10.38 -2.54 -12.42
N GLU A 79 -9.05 -2.40 -12.33
CA GLU A 79 -8.08 -3.10 -13.20
C GLU A 79 -7.86 -4.57 -12.81
N GLY A 80 -8.33 -4.99 -11.62
CA GLY A 80 -8.12 -6.34 -11.11
C GLY A 80 -6.74 -6.51 -10.46
N LEU A 81 -6.11 -7.66 -10.65
CA LEU A 81 -4.78 -7.93 -10.10
C LEU A 81 -3.72 -7.23 -10.95
N VAL A 82 -2.95 -6.35 -10.32
CA VAL A 82 -1.79 -5.68 -10.91
C VAL A 82 -0.53 -6.32 -10.34
N GLU A 83 0.33 -6.85 -11.20
CA GLU A 83 1.62 -7.39 -10.79
C GLU A 83 2.53 -6.26 -10.30
N LEU A 84 3.24 -6.51 -9.19
CA LEU A 84 4.20 -5.59 -8.61
C LEU A 84 5.62 -6.07 -8.86
N TYR A 85 6.48 -5.16 -9.29
CA TYR A 85 7.90 -5.37 -9.51
C TYR A 85 8.75 -4.56 -8.53
N ARG A 86 10.01 -4.98 -8.36
CA ARG A 86 11.00 -4.23 -7.58
C ARG A 86 11.11 -2.79 -8.10
N GLY A 87 11.03 -1.83 -7.19
CA GLY A 87 11.09 -0.40 -7.49
C GLY A 87 9.74 0.26 -7.78
N ASP A 88 8.65 -0.52 -7.91
CA ASP A 88 7.32 0.07 -8.07
C ASP A 88 6.95 0.91 -6.84
N VAL A 89 6.40 2.09 -7.10
CA VAL A 89 5.90 3.00 -6.07
C VAL A 89 4.41 2.79 -5.93
N VAL A 90 3.96 2.41 -4.74
CA VAL A 90 2.55 2.26 -4.42
C VAL A 90 2.10 3.40 -3.52
N ASN A 91 1.07 4.11 -3.94
CA ASN A 91 0.39 5.12 -3.15
C ASN A 91 -0.99 4.64 -2.72
N VAL A 92 -1.35 4.86 -1.45
CA VAL A 92 -2.63 4.49 -0.87
C VAL A 92 -3.30 5.75 -0.35
N ALA A 93 -4.44 6.10 -0.95
CA ALA A 93 -5.29 7.22 -0.58
C ALA A 93 -4.58 8.60 -0.51
N GLY A 94 -3.42 8.78 -1.15
CA GLY A 94 -2.65 10.03 -1.08
C GLY A 94 -1.99 10.30 0.28
N VAL A 95 -2.03 9.33 1.19
CA VAL A 95 -1.55 9.50 2.59
C VAL A 95 -0.49 8.47 2.99
N VAL A 96 -0.27 7.46 2.16
CA VAL A 96 0.79 6.47 2.33
C VAL A 96 1.44 6.25 0.97
N GLU A 97 2.76 6.19 0.96
CA GLU A 97 3.55 5.77 -0.19
C GLU A 97 4.54 4.71 0.27
N PHE A 98 4.85 3.73 -0.57
CA PHE A 98 5.92 2.77 -0.33
C PHE A 98 6.50 2.27 -1.64
N ILE A 99 7.75 1.81 -1.56
CA ILE A 99 8.46 1.21 -2.68
C ILE A 99 8.48 -0.30 -2.48
N VAL A 100 8.19 -1.03 -3.55
CA VAL A 100 8.29 -2.48 -3.57
C VAL A 100 9.77 -2.85 -3.60
N GLU A 101 10.28 -3.38 -2.50
CA GLU A 101 11.61 -3.96 -2.42
C GLU A 101 11.51 -5.49 -2.54
N GLU A 102 12.46 -6.10 -3.25
CA GLU A 102 12.75 -7.53 -3.11
C GLU A 102 13.86 -7.69 -2.05
N GLU A 103 13.70 -8.72 -1.21
CA GLU A 103 14.83 -9.29 -0.45
C GLU A 103 15.71 -10.13 -1.37
#